data_AF-A0A7D7ZQM7-F1
#
_entry.id   AF-A0A7D7ZQM7-F1
#
_cell.length_a   1.000
_cell.length_b   1.000
_cell.length_c   1.000
_cell.angle_alpha   90.00
_cell.angle_beta   90.00
_cell.angle_gamma   90.00
#
_symmetry.space_group_name_H-M   'P 1'
#
loop_
_entity.id
_entity.type
_entity.pdbx_description
1 polymer ?
#
loop_
_entity_poly.entity_id
_entity_poly.type
_entity_poly.pdbx_seq_one_letter_code
_entity_poly.pdbx_strand_id
1 'polypeptide(L)'
;MHPFEGMYSFLKSYQLVIVSGAKDPISQSKISSDKYAHKEMYYYLINDEINKLKLNKKGIVKVFGKENFTIVKKYAKKQKLSFRDEKDVIHIFTYYNSQLK
;
A
#
# COMPACT_ATOMS: atom_id res chain seq x y z
N MET A 1 -14.56 19.09 -10.91
CA MET A 1 -15.06 19.43 -9.56
C MET A 1 -14.25 18.60 -8.56
N HIS A 2 -13.19 19.16 -7.98
CA HIS A 2 -12.38 18.50 -6.96
C HIS A 2 -12.42 19.36 -5.70
N PRO A 3 -13.23 19.00 -4.69
CA PRO A 3 -13.05 19.53 -3.36
C PRO A 3 -12.05 18.62 -2.65
N PHE A 4 -10.80 19.08 -2.51
CA PHE A 4 -9.91 18.57 -1.47
C PHE A 4 -10.44 19.07 -0.15
N GLU A 5 -10.78 18.20 0.79
CA GLU A 5 -10.70 18.52 2.22
C GLU A 5 -10.82 17.26 3.08
N GLY A 6 -9.67 16.63 3.32
CA GLY A 6 -9.51 15.54 4.27
C GLY A 6 -8.04 15.15 4.39
N MET A 7 -7.53 15.01 5.62
CA MET A 7 -6.19 14.46 5.84
C MET A 7 -6.15 13.00 5.43
N TYR A 8 -5.09 12.60 4.71
CA TYR A 8 -4.90 11.20 4.33
C TYR A 8 -4.36 10.41 5.53
N SER A 9 -5.05 9.34 5.96
CA SER A 9 -4.49 8.42 6.94
C SER A 9 -4.02 7.13 6.27
N PHE A 10 -2.77 6.72 6.53
CA PHE A 10 -2.24 5.44 6.06
C PHE A 10 -2.56 4.35 7.08
N LEU A 11 -3.23 3.28 6.64
CA LEU A 11 -3.73 2.22 7.50
C LEU A 11 -3.13 0.86 7.11
N LYS A 12 -2.95 -0.02 8.09
CA LYS A 12 -2.45 -1.38 7.92
C LYS A 12 -3.37 -2.37 8.61
N SER A 13 -3.61 -3.52 7.97
CA SER A 13 -4.24 -4.68 8.60
C SER A 13 -3.42 -5.93 8.32
N TYR A 14 -3.62 -6.96 9.14
CA TYR A 14 -3.01 -8.27 8.96
C TYR A 14 -4.10 -9.28 8.65
N GLN A 15 -3.83 -10.17 7.69
CA GLN A 15 -4.69 -11.28 7.37
C GLN A 15 -3.90 -12.58 7.50
N LEU A 16 -4.44 -13.54 8.25
CA LEU A 16 -3.92 -14.90 8.26
C LEU A 16 -4.47 -15.63 7.03
N VAL A 17 -3.58 -16.17 6.21
CA VAL A 17 -3.95 -16.96 5.03
C VAL A 17 -3.33 -18.34 5.10
N ILE A 18 -4.02 -19.34 4.55
CA ILE A 18 -3.48 -20.68 4.39
C ILE A 18 -2.78 -20.73 3.03
N VAL A 19 -1.49 -21.02 3.03
CA VAL A 19 -0.71 -21.30 1.83
C VAL A 19 -0.66 -22.81 1.67
N SER A 20 -1.27 -23.30 0.59
CA SER A 20 -1.30 -24.73 0.28
C SER A 20 0.11 -25.27 0.11
N GLY A 21 0.36 -26.43 0.70
CA GLY A 21 1.59 -27.18 0.49
C GLY A 21 1.74 -27.60 -0.98
N ALA A 22 2.98 -27.87 -1.37
CA ALA A 22 3.30 -28.35 -2.70
C ALA A 22 2.70 -29.75 -2.90
N LYS A 23 2.27 -30.03 -4.13
CA LYS A 23 1.82 -31.35 -4.56
C LYS A 23 2.77 -31.90 -5.60
N ASP A 24 2.94 -33.21 -5.60
CA ASP A 24 3.67 -33.92 -6.63
C ASP A 24 2.92 -33.79 -7.96
N PRO A 25 3.57 -33.36 -9.06
CA PRO A 25 2.88 -33.13 -10.33
C PRO A 25 2.21 -34.38 -10.90
N ILE A 26 2.78 -35.57 -10.64
CA ILE A 26 2.37 -36.83 -11.27
C ILE A 26 1.31 -37.53 -10.40
N SER A 27 1.63 -37.77 -9.13
CA SER A 27 0.77 -38.49 -8.18
C SER A 27 -0.27 -37.60 -7.49
N GLN A 28 -0.17 -36.28 -7.64
CA GLN A 28 -1.03 -35.28 -6.98
C GLN A 28 -1.03 -35.36 -5.44
N SER A 29 -0.12 -36.15 -4.88
CA SER A 29 0.04 -36.33 -3.44
C SER A 29 0.70 -35.11 -2.81
N LYS A 30 0.31 -34.75 -1.59
CA LYS A 30 0.93 -33.62 -0.86
C LYS A 30 2.39 -33.95 -0.55
N ILE A 31 3.31 -33.11 -1.04
CA ILE A 31 4.75 -33.15 -0.71
C ILE A 31 5.03 -32.34 0.55
N SER A 32 4.28 -31.26 0.78
CA SER A 32 4.43 -30.45 2.00
C SER A 32 3.09 -30.13 2.65
N SER A 33 3.15 -29.81 3.94
CA SER A 33 2.00 -29.39 4.72
C SER A 33 1.58 -27.96 4.35
N ASP A 34 0.29 -27.69 4.53
CA ASP A 34 -0.24 -26.34 4.43
C ASP A 34 0.32 -25.50 5.59
N LYS A 35 0.58 -24.22 5.34
CA LYS A 35 1.17 -23.32 6.33
C LYS A 35 0.33 -22.06 6.46
N TYR A 36 0.23 -21.54 7.68
CA TYR A 36 -0.27 -20.20 7.89
C TYR A 36 0.79 -19.17 7.47
N ALA A 37 0.37 -18.17 6.71
CA ALA A 37 1.18 -17.01 6.38
C ALA A 37 0.46 -15.73 6.83
N HIS A 38 1.23 -14.81 7.40
CA HIS A 38 0.75 -13.46 7.68
C HIS A 38 0.86 -12.62 6.42
N LYS A 39 -0.25 -12.07 5.98
CA LYS A 39 -0.30 -11.17 4.84
C LYS A 39 -0.62 -9.76 5.30
N GLU A 40 0.26 -8.83 4.95
CA GLU A 40 0.05 -7.42 5.20
C GLU A 40 -0.84 -6.82 4.12
N MET A 41 -1.83 -6.04 4.56
CA MET A 41 -2.77 -5.35 3.70
C MET A 41 -2.75 -3.87 4.06
N TYR A 42 -2.70 -3.02 3.04
CA TYR A 42 -2.56 -1.57 3.20
C TYR A 42 -3.79 -0.86 2.68
N TYR A 43 -4.15 0.24 3.34
CA TYR A 43 -5.30 1.07 3.00
C TYR A 43 -4.96 2.54 3.19
N TYR A 44 -5.78 3.41 2.62
CA TYR A 44 -5.80 4.82 2.96
C TYR A 44 -7.22 5.25 3.28
N LEU A 45 -7.35 6.15 4.26
CA LEU A 45 -8.59 6.80 4.62
C LEU A 45 -8.53 8.25 4.14
N ILE A 46 -9.59 8.68 3.46
CA ILE A 46 -9.84 10.07 3.09
C ILE A 46 -11.36 10.28 3.09
N ASN A 47 -11.84 11.41 3.61
CA ASN A 47 -13.27 11.77 3.62
C ASN A 47 -14.16 10.63 4.18
N ASP A 48 -13.75 10.01 5.28
CA ASP A 48 -14.41 8.86 5.92
C ASP A 48 -14.51 7.57 5.06
N GLU A 49 -13.85 7.53 3.90
CA GLU A 49 -13.80 6.36 3.03
C GLU A 49 -12.47 5.60 3.13
N ILE A 50 -12.55 4.32 3.47
CA ILE A 50 -11.39 3.41 3.49
C ILE A 50 -11.21 2.74 2.13
N ASN A 51 -10.04 2.95 1.53
CA ASN A 51 -9.71 2.47 0.21
C ASN A 51 -8.46 1.58 0.23
N LYS A 52 -8.48 0.48 -0.54
CA LYS A 52 -7.33 -0.44 -0.64
C LYS A 52 -6.14 0.24 -1.33
N LEU A 53 -4.96 0.04 -0.75
CA LEU A 53 -3.70 0.54 -1.25
C LEU A 53 -2.75 -0.62 -1.56
N LYS A 54 -2.06 -0.52 -2.70
CA LYS A 54 -0.90 -1.35 -3.00
C LYS A 54 0.34 -0.48 -2.88
N LEU A 55 1.37 -0.96 -2.15
CA LEU A 55 2.67 -0.30 -2.04
C LEU A 55 3.45 -0.42 -3.34
N ASN A 56 3.03 0.34 -4.33
CA ASN A 56 3.74 0.54 -5.58
C ASN A 56 3.35 1.89 -6.17
N LYS A 57 4.13 2.34 -7.16
CA LYS A 57 3.92 3.62 -7.84
C LYS A 57 2.48 3.82 -8.35
N LYS A 58 1.85 2.78 -8.94
CA LYS A 58 0.48 2.88 -9.45
C LYS A 58 -0.53 3.06 -8.31
N GLY A 59 -0.34 2.38 -7.19
CA GLY A 59 -1.17 2.55 -5.99
C GLY A 59 -1.07 3.97 -5.44
N ILE A 60 0.14 4.50 -5.30
CA ILE A 60 0.38 5.86 -4.81
C ILE A 60 -0.24 6.92 -5.74
N VAL A 61 -0.15 6.73 -7.06
CA VAL A 61 -0.84 7.62 -8.03
C VAL A 61 -2.36 7.61 -7.83
N LYS A 62 -2.96 6.46 -7.48
CA LYS A 62 -4.41 6.39 -7.22
C LYS A 62 -4.82 7.16 -5.96
N VAL A 63 -3.97 7.21 -4.95
CA VAL A 63 -4.24 7.93 -3.70
C VAL A 63 -4.28 9.44 -3.94
N PHE A 64 -3.22 9.99 -4.53
CA PHE A 64 -3.05 11.44 -4.63
C PHE A 64 -3.64 12.03 -5.92
N GLY A 65 -3.94 11.20 -6.92
CA GLY A 65 -4.25 11.64 -8.27
C GLY A 65 -3.00 12.01 -9.07
N LYS A 66 -3.13 12.10 -10.41
CA LYS A 66 -1.99 12.31 -11.32
C LYS A 66 -1.29 13.65 -11.10
N GLU A 67 -2.04 14.70 -10.80
CA GLU A 67 -1.53 16.06 -10.64
C GLU A 67 -0.64 16.15 -9.39
N ASN A 68 -1.19 15.82 -8.22
CA ASN A 68 -0.47 15.84 -6.95
C ASN A 68 0.63 14.78 -6.86
N PHE A 69 0.50 13.67 -7.57
CA PHE A 69 1.56 12.67 -7.64
C PHE A 69 2.88 13.26 -8.15
N THR A 70 2.86 14.32 -8.95
CA THR A 70 4.10 14.98 -9.40
C THR A 70 4.87 15.61 -8.23
N ILE A 71 4.16 16.20 -7.27
CA ILE A 71 4.74 16.80 -6.06
C ILE A 71 5.34 15.69 -5.18
N VAL A 72 4.54 14.66 -4.90
CA VAL A 72 4.97 13.48 -4.14
C VAL A 72 6.17 12.80 -4.77
N LYS A 73 6.18 12.64 -6.11
CA LYS A 73 7.29 12.01 -6.84
C LYS A 73 8.58 12.82 -6.73
N LYS A 74 8.50 14.16 -6.79
CA LYS A 74 9.66 15.03 -6.61
C LYS A 74 10.23 14.89 -5.20
N TYR A 75 9.36 14.90 -4.18
CA TYR A 75 9.76 14.71 -2.79
C TYR A 75 10.41 13.33 -2.58
N ALA A 76 9.75 12.25 -3.02
CA ALA A 76 10.27 10.90 -2.89
C ALA A 76 11.64 10.74 -3.57
N LYS A 77 11.83 11.33 -4.76
CA LYS A 77 13.14 11.33 -5.43
C LYS A 77 14.20 12.10 -4.64
N LYS A 78 13.87 13.29 -4.12
CA LYS A 78 14.79 14.13 -3.33
C LYS A 78 15.26 13.43 -2.06
N GLN A 79 14.33 12.76 -1.38
CA GLN A 79 14.57 12.05 -0.12
C GLN A 79 14.95 10.57 -0.31
N LYS A 80 15.13 10.11 -1.56
CA LYS A 80 15.46 8.71 -1.92
C LYS A 80 14.46 7.67 -1.37
N LEU A 81 13.19 8.03 -1.29
CA LEU A 81 12.11 7.19 -0.76
C LEU A 81 11.57 6.23 -1.82
N SER A 82 11.23 5.02 -1.39
CA SER A 82 10.60 3.96 -2.17
C SER A 82 9.07 3.99 -2.04
N PHE A 83 8.36 3.76 -3.15
CA PHE A 83 6.90 3.54 -3.11
C PHE A 83 6.51 2.12 -2.71
N ARG A 84 7.49 1.25 -2.42
CA ARG A 84 7.29 -0.17 -2.06
C ARG A 84 7.61 -0.45 -0.59
N ASP A 85 8.30 0.47 0.07
CA ASP A 85 8.65 0.35 1.49
C ASP A 85 7.59 1.04 2.34
N GLU A 86 7.18 0.40 3.43
CA GLU A 86 6.12 0.90 4.32
C GLU A 86 6.53 2.22 4.99
N LYS A 87 7.75 2.31 5.53
CA LYS A 87 8.22 3.48 6.27
C LYS A 87 8.37 4.68 5.35
N ASP A 88 8.90 4.45 4.16
CA ASP A 88 9.01 5.47 3.13
C ASP A 88 7.63 5.99 2.67
N VAL A 89 6.64 5.10 2.54
CA VAL A 89 5.27 5.49 2.20
C VAL A 89 4.62 6.29 3.31
N ILE A 90 4.86 5.95 4.59
CA ILE A 90 4.43 6.77 5.73
C ILE A 90 5.03 8.18 5.63
N HIS A 91 6.33 8.30 5.31
CA HIS A 91 6.99 9.60 5.14
C HIS A 91 6.36 10.42 4.00
N ILE A 92 6.00 9.76 2.90
CA ILE A 92 5.32 10.39 1.76
C ILE A 92 3.95 10.94 2.17
N PHE A 93 3.14 10.16 2.88
CA PHE A 93 1.81 10.59 3.35
C PHE A 93 1.92 11.77 4.33
N THR A 94 2.83 11.68 5.29
CA THR A 94 3.09 12.75 6.27
C THR A 94 3.52 14.04 5.59
N TYR A 95 4.42 13.96 4.61
CA TYR A 95 4.84 15.12 3.83
C TYR A 95 3.67 15.73 3.05
N TYR A 96 2.87 14.91 2.37
CA TYR A 96 1.75 15.45 1.59
C TYR A 96 0.71 16.14 2.49
N ASN A 97 0.37 15.54 3.63
CA ASN A 97 -0.54 16.15 4.61
C ASN A 97 -0.01 17.46 5.19
N SER A 98 1.30 17.64 5.30
CA SER A 98 1.87 18.91 5.78
C SER A 98 1.74 20.04 4.76
N GLN A 99 1.47 19.74 3.49
CA GLN A 99 1.18 20.72 2.44
C GLN A 99 -0.33 21.04 2.32
N LEU A 100 -1.20 20.32 3.03
CA LEU A 100 -2.65 20.55 3.05
C LEU A 100 -3.08 21.48 4.20
N LYS A 101 -2.16 21.83 5.10
CA LYS A 101 -2.35 22.86 6.13
C LYS A 101 -2.03 24.22 5.55
#